data_AF-A0A8J5KIN7-F1
#
_entry.id   AF-A0A8J5KIN7-F1
#
_cell.length_a   1.000
_cell.length_b   1.000
_cell.length_c   1.000
_cell.angle_alpha   90.00
_cell.angle_beta   90.00
_cell.angle_gamma   90.00
#
_symmetry.space_group_name_H-M   'P 1'
#
loop_
_entity.id
_entity.type
_entity.pdbx_description
1 polymer ?
#
loop_
_entity_poly.entity_id
_entity_poly.type
_entity_poly.pdbx_seq_one_letter_code
_entity_poly.pdbx_strand_id
1 'polypeptide(L)'
;MCFKGRLKVVVVVMVVVTSTLTSAQQDNLQAIECPFPEGQEVSSEEECHKYTACQWTEGRCHMTDDRHGGYLVGITEETPRGYRVNLEKANDKVTMFGGDVTQLVFEVIYHESYHLQVKIYDLAQARYEVPTPLYLPESPDEEHLFRSMGPLTFEDQFIQLHTWLCSTYLYGLGENTHLSFRHKFNPRSTFPIFARDQPVGTTPMNEYGHHPYYMVMEDDDGNSHSVFLYNSNAMEYSTYQLEDNTPALTLRTIGGIIDLHFFLGPFPEDLTIQYT
;
A
#
# COMPACT_ATOMS: atom_id res chain seq x y z
N MET A 1 0.74 -13.89 -5.40
CA MET A 1 1.86 -14.81 -5.72
C MET A 1 3.01 -14.40 -4.82
N CYS A 2 3.74 -15.36 -4.26
CA CYS A 2 4.31 -15.23 -2.92
C CYS A 2 5.81 -15.53 -2.90
N PHE A 3 6.54 -14.86 -2.01
CA PHE A 3 7.98 -14.91 -1.85
C PHE A 3 8.44 -16.30 -1.39
N LYS A 4 7.64 -16.96 -0.53
CA LYS A 4 7.93 -18.30 0.02
C LYS A 4 9.34 -18.40 0.62
N GLY A 5 9.73 -17.38 1.40
CA GLY A 5 11.00 -17.32 2.12
C GLY A 5 12.22 -17.36 1.19
N ARG A 6 12.08 -16.90 -0.05
CA ARG A 6 13.14 -16.90 -1.06
C ARG A 6 13.06 -15.64 -1.92
N LEU A 7 14.22 -15.03 -2.13
CA LEU A 7 14.46 -14.13 -3.25
C LEU A 7 14.13 -14.85 -4.56
N LYS A 8 13.03 -14.47 -5.22
CA LYS A 8 12.56 -14.98 -6.52
C LYS A 8 11.67 -13.98 -7.26
N VAL A 9 12.30 -13.18 -8.12
CA VAL A 9 11.69 -12.35 -9.18
C VAL A 9 10.49 -11.48 -8.74
N VAL A 10 10.79 -10.28 -8.23
CA VAL A 10 9.91 -9.09 -8.33
C VAL A 10 9.79 -8.92 -9.83
N VAL A 11 8.58 -8.60 -10.26
CA VAL A 11 8.43 -7.47 -11.15
C VAL A 11 7.55 -6.52 -10.36
N VAL A 12 7.94 -5.24 -10.09
CA VAL A 12 7.05 -4.35 -9.34
C VAL A 12 6.02 -3.89 -10.36
N VAL A 13 5.10 -4.80 -10.66
CA VAL A 13 3.84 -4.51 -11.32
C VAL A 13 2.96 -3.86 -10.26
N MET A 14 3.34 -2.64 -9.87
CA MET A 14 2.38 -1.55 -9.96
C MET A 14 1.56 -1.77 -11.24
N VAL A 15 0.23 -1.76 -11.17
CA VAL A 15 -0.62 -1.86 -12.38
C VAL A 15 -0.68 -0.52 -13.12
N VAL A 16 0.46 0.16 -13.12
CA VAL A 16 0.82 1.29 -13.95
C VAL A 16 1.30 0.65 -15.27
N VAL A 17 0.70 1.05 -16.39
CA VAL A 17 0.51 0.14 -17.54
C VAL A 17 1.79 -0.22 -18.33
N THR A 18 2.26 -1.47 -18.20
CA THR A 18 3.04 -2.16 -19.25
C THR A 18 2.11 -2.97 -20.17
N SER A 19 2.26 -2.83 -21.49
CA SER A 19 1.27 -3.21 -22.50
C SER A 19 1.18 -4.71 -22.86
N THR A 20 1.31 -5.61 -21.88
CA THR A 20 1.37 -7.07 -22.10
C THR A 20 0.38 -7.90 -21.26
N LEU A 21 -0.56 -7.25 -20.56
CA LEU A 21 -1.74 -7.96 -20.03
C LEU A 21 -2.73 -8.21 -21.17
N THR A 22 -3.16 -9.47 -21.34
CA THR A 22 -4.29 -9.81 -22.21
C THR A 22 -5.59 -9.33 -21.58
N SER A 23 -6.61 -9.00 -22.39
CA SER A 23 -7.88 -8.43 -21.91
C SER A 23 -8.52 -9.27 -20.78
N ALA A 24 -8.46 -10.60 -20.90
CA ALA A 24 -8.98 -11.55 -19.91
C ALA A 24 -8.31 -11.50 -18.52
N GLN A 25 -7.21 -10.76 -18.32
CA GLN A 25 -6.63 -10.48 -17.00
C GLN A 25 -6.98 -9.09 -16.45
N GLN A 26 -7.52 -8.18 -17.27
CA GLN A 26 -7.95 -6.86 -16.83
C GLN A 26 -9.40 -6.86 -16.33
N ASP A 27 -10.27 -7.70 -16.91
CA ASP A 27 -11.70 -7.84 -16.55
C ASP A 27 -11.96 -8.46 -15.15
N ASN A 28 -10.91 -8.79 -14.38
CA ASN A 28 -11.03 -9.42 -13.04
C ASN A 28 -10.21 -8.69 -11.96
N LEU A 29 -9.83 -7.43 -12.21
CA LEU A 29 -9.35 -6.52 -11.16
C LEU A 29 -10.56 -6.01 -10.38
N GLN A 30 -10.74 -6.48 -9.15
CA GLN A 30 -11.96 -6.20 -8.40
C GLN A 30 -12.05 -4.75 -7.94
N ALA A 31 -13.27 -4.22 -8.05
CA ALA A 31 -13.68 -2.87 -7.68
C ALA A 31 -13.20 -2.48 -6.27
N ILE A 32 -12.20 -1.59 -6.21
CA ILE A 32 -11.70 -1.03 -4.95
C ILE A 32 -12.72 -0.02 -4.42
N GLU A 33 -13.16 -0.22 -3.19
CA GLU A 33 -14.13 0.66 -2.51
C GLU A 33 -13.63 2.10 -2.39
N CYS A 34 -14.47 3.07 -2.80
CA CYS A 34 -14.07 4.47 -2.78
C CYS A 34 -13.91 5.02 -1.34
N PRO A 35 -12.86 5.81 -1.06
CA PRO A 35 -12.60 6.38 0.26
C PRO A 35 -13.54 7.57 0.56
N PHE A 36 -14.79 7.30 0.89
CA PHE A 36 -15.73 8.35 1.35
C PHE A 36 -15.42 8.80 2.79
N PRO A 37 -15.47 10.11 3.10
CA PRO A 37 -15.32 10.61 4.47
C PRO A 37 -16.29 9.96 5.47
N GLU A 38 -15.84 9.88 6.72
CA GLU A 38 -16.59 9.30 7.85
C GLU A 38 -17.03 7.83 7.66
N GLY A 39 -16.58 7.15 6.59
CA GLY A 39 -17.01 5.80 6.25
C GLY A 39 -18.46 5.71 5.81
N GLN A 40 -19.02 6.78 5.21
CA GLN A 40 -20.42 6.80 4.77
C GLN A 40 -20.69 5.68 3.75
N GLU A 41 -21.66 4.79 4.05
CA GLU A 41 -22.20 3.86 3.05
C GLU A 41 -22.84 4.65 1.90
N VAL A 42 -22.29 4.51 0.69
CA VAL A 42 -22.76 5.21 -0.51
C VAL A 42 -23.94 4.46 -1.11
N SER A 43 -25.11 5.11 -1.11
CA SER A 43 -26.38 4.46 -1.45
C SER A 43 -26.89 4.70 -2.88
N SER A 44 -26.31 5.68 -3.59
CA SER A 44 -26.72 6.03 -4.96
C SER A 44 -25.54 6.41 -5.87
N GLU A 45 -25.81 6.37 -7.17
CA GLU A 45 -24.95 6.86 -8.24
C GLU A 45 -24.58 8.34 -8.06
N GLU A 46 -25.58 9.16 -7.70
CA GLU A 46 -25.43 10.60 -7.45
C GLU A 46 -24.52 10.89 -6.25
N GLU A 47 -24.54 10.01 -5.23
CA GLU A 47 -23.60 10.09 -4.11
C GLU A 47 -22.20 9.62 -4.51
N CYS A 48 -22.11 8.59 -5.34
CA CYS A 48 -20.83 8.07 -5.81
C CYS A 48 -20.06 9.10 -6.65
N HIS A 49 -20.75 9.79 -7.55
CA HIS A 49 -20.16 10.82 -8.43
C HIS A 49 -19.90 12.17 -7.74
N LYS A 50 -19.98 12.25 -6.40
CA LYS A 50 -19.46 13.40 -5.62
C LYS A 50 -17.95 13.60 -5.82
N TYR A 51 -17.21 12.52 -6.10
CA TYR A 51 -15.76 12.53 -6.36
C TYR A 51 -15.46 11.97 -7.75
N THR A 52 -14.59 12.62 -8.53
CA THR A 52 -14.36 12.22 -9.93
C THR A 52 -13.49 10.97 -10.08
N ALA A 53 -12.73 10.59 -9.04
CA ALA A 53 -12.06 9.30 -8.93
C ALA A 53 -12.99 8.13 -8.57
N CYS A 54 -14.29 8.36 -8.41
CA CYS A 54 -15.30 7.33 -8.12
C CYS A 54 -16.24 7.08 -9.31
N GLN A 55 -16.59 5.81 -9.47
CA GLN A 55 -17.48 5.26 -10.50
C GLN A 55 -18.55 4.39 -9.83
N TRP A 56 -19.79 4.53 -10.29
CA TRP A 56 -20.89 3.65 -9.95
C TRP A 56 -20.99 2.52 -10.98
N THR A 57 -21.10 1.27 -10.56
CA THR A 57 -21.33 0.13 -11.46
C THR A 57 -22.10 -0.97 -10.72
N GLU A 58 -23.16 -1.47 -11.35
CA GLU A 58 -24.05 -2.54 -10.85
C GLU A 58 -24.54 -2.38 -9.40
N GLY A 59 -24.79 -1.13 -8.97
CA GLY A 59 -25.28 -0.81 -7.62
C GLY A 59 -24.19 -0.68 -6.56
N ARG A 60 -22.92 -0.55 -6.95
CA ARG A 60 -21.78 -0.33 -6.06
C ARG A 60 -20.96 0.89 -6.47
N CYS A 61 -20.46 1.63 -5.49
CA CYS A 61 -19.50 2.71 -5.70
C CYS A 61 -18.07 2.20 -5.50
N HIS A 62 -17.21 2.46 -6.47
CA HIS A 62 -15.81 2.03 -6.44
C HIS A 62 -14.91 3.04 -7.15
N MET A 63 -13.60 2.91 -6.98
CA MET A 63 -12.63 3.75 -7.66
C MET A 63 -12.55 3.44 -9.16
N THR A 64 -12.30 4.48 -9.96
CA THR A 64 -11.94 4.36 -11.38
C THR A 64 -10.64 3.57 -11.55
N ASP A 65 -10.45 2.90 -12.70
CA ASP A 65 -9.25 2.07 -12.94
C ASP A 65 -7.94 2.87 -13.07
N ASP A 66 -6.81 2.15 -13.11
CA ASP A 66 -5.45 2.70 -13.17
C ASP A 66 -5.20 3.67 -14.34
N ARG A 67 -5.91 3.50 -15.46
CA ARG A 67 -5.79 4.35 -16.67
C ARG A 67 -6.64 5.62 -16.59
N HIS A 68 -7.46 5.74 -15.56
CA HIS A 68 -8.35 6.88 -15.33
C HIS A 68 -7.96 7.64 -14.05
N GLY A 69 -7.88 6.98 -12.90
CA GLY A 69 -7.57 7.61 -11.61
C GLY A 69 -6.14 7.40 -11.11
N GLY A 70 -5.43 6.41 -11.65
CA GLY A 70 -4.05 6.09 -11.29
C GLY A 70 -3.00 6.86 -12.09
N TYR A 71 -1.87 6.20 -12.33
CA TYR A 71 -0.69 6.75 -12.98
C TYR A 71 -0.23 5.88 -14.16
N LEU A 72 0.45 6.50 -15.12
CA LEU A 72 1.06 5.89 -16.31
C LEU A 72 2.57 5.73 -16.14
N VAL A 73 3.15 4.71 -16.78
CA VAL A 73 4.59 4.42 -16.68
C VAL A 73 5.34 5.31 -17.67
N GLY A 74 6.37 6.00 -17.18
CA GLY A 74 7.44 6.52 -18.03
C GLY A 74 8.40 5.42 -18.48
N ILE A 75 9.67 5.78 -18.65
CA ILE A 75 10.76 4.84 -18.95
C ILE A 75 11.46 4.46 -17.64
N THR A 76 11.81 3.19 -17.49
CA THR A 76 12.66 2.72 -16.38
C THR A 76 14.11 3.15 -16.60
N GLU A 77 14.72 3.75 -15.58
CA GLU A 77 16.13 4.10 -15.53
C GLU A 77 16.83 3.26 -14.45
N GLU A 78 17.86 2.51 -14.84
CA GLU A 78 18.71 1.76 -13.91
C GLU A 78 19.54 2.72 -13.04
N THR A 79 19.74 2.36 -11.77
CA THR A 79 20.57 3.09 -10.80
C THR A 79 21.63 2.16 -10.17
N PRO A 80 22.67 2.68 -9.50
CA PRO A 80 23.67 1.84 -8.83
C PRO A 80 23.14 0.95 -7.68
N ARG A 81 21.88 1.10 -7.28
CA ARG A 81 21.25 0.34 -6.19
C ARG A 81 19.85 -0.20 -6.55
N GLY A 82 19.49 -0.26 -7.83
CA GLY A 82 18.17 -0.71 -8.28
C GLY A 82 17.70 0.09 -9.48
N TYR A 83 16.46 0.56 -9.48
CA TYR A 83 15.90 1.29 -10.62
C TYR A 83 14.89 2.34 -10.18
N ARG A 84 14.67 3.34 -11.04
CA ARG A 84 13.64 4.35 -10.87
C ARG A 84 12.79 4.51 -12.14
N VAL A 85 11.58 5.02 -11.97
CA VAL A 85 10.58 5.17 -13.03
C VAL A 85 9.81 6.46 -12.77
N ASN A 86 9.73 7.35 -13.76
CA ASN A 86 8.84 8.50 -13.67
C ASN A 86 7.39 8.03 -13.86
N LEU A 87 6.46 8.52 -13.05
CA LEU A 87 5.03 8.26 -13.16
C LEU A 87 4.29 9.56 -13.49
N GLU A 88 3.34 9.50 -14.42
CA GLU A 88 2.50 10.65 -14.82
C GLU A 88 1.03 10.35 -14.49
N LYS A 89 0.33 11.27 -13.83
CA LYS A 89 -1.09 11.11 -13.46
C LYS A 89 -1.92 10.89 -14.73
N ALA A 90 -2.69 9.79 -14.78
CA ALA A 90 -3.37 9.37 -16.00
C ALA A 90 -4.46 10.34 -16.49
N ASN A 91 -5.09 11.09 -15.57
CA ASN A 91 -6.03 12.15 -15.87
C ASN A 91 -6.02 13.19 -14.73
N ASP A 92 -5.72 14.45 -15.06
CA ASP A 92 -5.61 15.58 -14.13
C ASP A 92 -6.95 16.01 -13.51
N LYS A 93 -8.07 15.50 -14.04
CA LYS A 93 -9.44 15.81 -13.56
C LYS A 93 -10.04 14.72 -12.68
N VAL A 94 -9.32 13.62 -12.46
CA VAL A 94 -9.81 12.43 -11.73
C VAL A 94 -9.18 12.40 -10.35
N THR A 95 -9.88 13.00 -9.39
CA THR A 95 -9.39 13.35 -8.05
C THR A 95 -10.36 12.87 -6.97
N MET A 96 -9.84 12.61 -5.76
CA MET A 96 -10.65 12.43 -4.56
C MET A 96 -10.84 13.77 -3.84
N PHE A 97 -9.77 14.35 -3.28
CA PHE A 97 -9.86 15.53 -2.40
C PHE A 97 -9.16 16.77 -2.98
N GLY A 98 -8.48 16.62 -4.12
CA GLY A 98 -7.79 17.70 -4.83
C GLY A 98 -6.32 17.86 -4.41
N GLY A 99 -5.54 18.46 -5.30
CA GLY A 99 -4.09 18.61 -5.10
C GLY A 99 -3.29 17.38 -5.53
N ASP A 100 -3.76 16.65 -6.55
CA ASP A 100 -3.03 15.56 -7.21
C ASP A 100 -1.62 15.97 -7.64
N VAL A 101 -0.64 15.15 -7.29
CA VAL A 101 0.76 15.33 -7.68
C VAL A 101 0.97 14.74 -9.07
N THR A 102 0.86 15.57 -10.11
CA THR A 102 0.82 15.09 -11.51
C THR A 102 2.06 14.33 -11.99
N GLN A 103 3.22 14.51 -11.33
CA GLN A 103 4.47 13.85 -11.65
C GLN A 103 5.15 13.28 -10.40
N LEU A 104 5.29 11.97 -10.33
CA LEU A 104 5.99 11.26 -9.25
C LEU A 104 7.24 10.56 -9.79
N VAL A 105 8.20 10.28 -8.90
CA VAL A 105 9.22 9.26 -9.10
C VAL A 105 8.84 8.05 -8.25
N PHE A 106 8.81 6.88 -8.87
CA PHE A 106 8.82 5.58 -8.22
C PHE A 106 10.25 5.04 -8.24
N GLU A 107 10.83 4.74 -7.08
CA GLU A 107 12.23 4.31 -6.95
C GLU A 107 12.34 3.05 -6.08
N VAL A 108 13.19 2.12 -6.51
CA VAL A 108 13.42 0.82 -5.88
C VAL A 108 14.90 0.72 -5.53
N ILE A 109 15.18 0.56 -4.24
CA ILE A 109 16.53 0.58 -3.66
C ILE A 109 16.77 -0.73 -2.92
N TYR A 110 17.70 -1.54 -3.42
CA TYR A 110 18.15 -2.77 -2.77
C TYR A 110 19.13 -2.44 -1.63
N HIS A 111 18.95 -3.07 -0.47
CA HIS A 111 19.74 -2.83 0.74
C HIS A 111 20.62 -4.02 1.12
N GLU A 112 20.04 -5.21 1.30
CA GLU A 112 20.73 -6.50 1.43
C GLU A 112 19.86 -7.59 0.82
N SER A 113 20.34 -8.84 0.76
CA SER A 113 19.58 -10.00 0.27
C SER A 113 18.25 -10.30 0.99
N TYR A 114 17.89 -9.57 2.05
CA TYR A 114 16.57 -9.65 2.69
C TYR A 114 15.86 -8.29 2.80
N HIS A 115 16.46 -7.18 2.37
CA HIS A 115 15.90 -5.84 2.56
C HIS A 115 15.83 -5.04 1.25
N LEU A 116 14.61 -4.62 0.92
CA LEU A 116 14.27 -3.79 -0.24
C LEU A 116 13.50 -2.55 0.23
N GLN A 117 13.84 -1.37 -0.29
CA GLN A 117 13.07 -0.14 -0.11
C GLN A 117 12.36 0.24 -1.42
N VAL A 118 11.11 0.70 -1.32
CA VAL A 118 10.31 1.23 -2.43
C VAL A 118 9.78 2.60 -2.05
N LYS A 119 10.27 3.65 -2.70
CA LYS A 119 9.88 5.04 -2.50
C LYS A 119 8.98 5.53 -3.64
N ILE A 120 7.99 6.36 -3.29
CA ILE A 120 7.19 7.13 -4.25
C ILE A 120 7.06 8.57 -3.75
N TYR A 121 7.61 9.51 -4.49
CA TYR A 121 7.74 10.91 -4.11
C TYR A 121 7.47 11.86 -5.28
N ASP A 122 7.18 13.12 -4.96
CA ASP A 122 6.92 14.20 -5.92
C ASP A 122 8.21 14.62 -6.65
N LEU A 123 8.16 14.66 -7.98
CA LEU A 123 9.30 15.01 -8.83
C LEU A 123 9.63 16.51 -8.83
N ALA A 124 8.64 17.37 -8.57
CA ALA A 124 8.74 18.82 -8.68
C ALA A 124 8.97 19.52 -7.33
N GLN A 125 8.42 18.97 -6.23
CA GLN A 125 8.49 19.57 -4.90
C GLN A 125 8.87 18.55 -3.83
N ALA A 126 9.93 18.86 -3.05
CA ALA A 126 10.28 18.05 -1.88
C ALA A 126 9.15 18.06 -0.84
N ARG A 127 8.67 16.87 -0.47
CA ARG A 127 7.62 16.67 0.55
C ARG A 127 8.22 16.30 1.90
N TYR A 128 7.40 16.23 2.94
CA TYR A 128 7.87 15.80 4.26
C TYR A 128 8.28 14.31 4.25
N GLU A 129 9.52 14.06 4.65
CA GLU A 129 10.03 12.73 5.00
C GLU A 129 10.33 12.69 6.50
N VAL A 130 10.22 11.50 7.11
CA VAL A 130 10.45 11.34 8.55
C VAL A 130 11.96 11.51 8.85
N PRO A 131 12.37 12.43 9.75
CA PRO A 131 13.78 12.86 9.86
C PRO A 131 14.64 11.98 10.79
N THR A 132 14.35 10.68 10.92
CA THR A 132 15.16 9.75 11.74
C THR A 132 16.09 8.95 10.83
N PRO A 133 17.40 8.86 11.12
CA PRO A 133 18.27 7.99 10.34
C PRO A 133 17.90 6.53 10.54
N LEU A 134 17.49 5.86 9.46
CA LEU A 134 17.51 4.39 9.39
C LEU A 134 18.95 3.94 9.13
N TYR A 135 19.40 2.90 9.83
CA TYR A 135 20.77 2.38 9.69
C TYR A 135 20.86 1.46 8.45
N LEU A 136 20.84 2.09 7.27
CA LEU A 136 20.80 1.41 5.99
C LEU A 136 22.19 0.93 5.53
N PRO A 137 22.34 -0.34 5.11
CA PRO A 137 23.61 -0.91 4.68
C PRO A 137 24.05 -0.41 3.28
N GLU A 138 25.36 -0.47 3.02
CA GLU A 138 25.98 0.24 1.90
C GLU A 138 25.85 -0.46 0.53
N SER A 139 25.69 -1.79 0.49
CA SER A 139 25.84 -2.59 -0.74
C SER A 139 24.62 -3.49 -1.05
N PRO A 140 23.94 -3.32 -2.20
CA PRO A 140 22.82 -4.17 -2.59
C PRO A 140 23.25 -5.60 -2.95
N ASP A 141 22.37 -6.56 -2.68
CA ASP A 141 22.33 -7.86 -3.37
C ASP A 141 21.13 -7.90 -4.34
N GLU A 142 21.23 -8.70 -5.40
CA GLU A 142 20.18 -8.84 -6.43
C GLU A 142 19.13 -9.92 -6.09
N GLU A 143 18.05 -9.95 -6.88
CA GLU A 143 16.82 -10.74 -6.73
C GLU A 143 15.81 -10.18 -5.69
N HIS A 144 14.57 -10.70 -5.67
CA HIS A 144 13.40 -9.82 -5.84
C HIS A 144 12.00 -10.41 -5.34
N LEU A 145 10.94 -9.58 -5.14
CA LEU A 145 9.50 -9.80 -4.66
C LEU A 145 8.75 -8.47 -4.21
N PHE A 146 7.67 -7.95 -4.85
CA PHE A 146 6.53 -7.11 -4.33
C PHE A 146 5.46 -6.88 -5.43
N ARG A 147 4.18 -6.57 -5.09
CA ARG A 147 3.10 -6.19 -6.03
C ARG A 147 1.94 -5.41 -5.37
N SER A 148 1.43 -4.35 -6.00
CA SER A 148 0.20 -3.62 -5.62
C SER A 148 -1.01 -3.93 -6.53
N MET A 149 -2.20 -3.44 -6.19
CA MET A 149 -3.41 -3.45 -7.05
C MET A 149 -4.08 -2.08 -7.09
N GLY A 150 -4.52 -1.67 -8.28
CA GLY A 150 -5.46 -0.57 -8.46
C GLY A 150 -4.85 0.82 -8.19
N PRO A 151 -5.68 1.87 -8.30
CA PRO A 151 -5.19 3.23 -8.46
C PRO A 151 -4.40 3.69 -7.23
N LEU A 152 -3.11 3.92 -7.45
CA LEU A 152 -2.32 4.80 -6.60
C LEU A 152 -2.97 6.19 -6.63
N THR A 153 -3.52 6.63 -5.50
CA THR A 153 -3.91 8.04 -5.29
C THR A 153 -2.78 8.73 -4.56
N PHE A 154 -2.37 9.90 -5.05
CA PHE A 154 -1.29 10.70 -4.45
C PHE A 154 -1.64 12.18 -4.64
N GLU A 155 -2.24 12.74 -3.59
CA GLU A 155 -2.67 14.13 -3.46
C GLU A 155 -1.92 14.75 -2.26
N ASP A 156 -1.83 16.09 -2.20
CA ASP A 156 -1.07 16.78 -1.15
C ASP A 156 -1.45 16.34 0.28
N GLN A 157 -2.73 16.09 0.53
CA GLN A 157 -3.25 15.65 1.83
C GLN A 157 -3.99 14.30 1.79
N PHE A 158 -3.83 13.51 0.73
CA PHE A 158 -4.38 12.15 0.65
C PHE A 158 -3.54 11.23 -0.25
N ILE A 159 -2.90 10.25 0.36
CA ILE A 159 -2.07 9.24 -0.31
C ILE A 159 -2.65 7.86 0.01
N GLN A 160 -2.90 7.04 -1.00
CA GLN A 160 -3.54 5.73 -0.84
C GLN A 160 -2.84 4.65 -1.68
N LEU A 161 -2.60 3.50 -1.05
CA LEU A 161 -2.01 2.31 -1.65
C LEU A 161 -2.82 1.07 -1.27
N HIS A 162 -2.99 0.14 -2.21
CA HIS A 162 -3.61 -1.17 -1.95
C HIS A 162 -2.69 -2.31 -2.38
N THR A 163 -2.67 -3.38 -1.59
CA THR A 163 -1.89 -4.59 -1.86
C THR A 163 -2.73 -5.83 -1.59
N TRP A 164 -2.47 -6.90 -2.35
CA TRP A 164 -2.93 -8.24 -2.00
C TRP A 164 -1.97 -8.83 -0.99
N LEU A 165 -2.49 -9.65 -0.09
CA LEU A 165 -1.69 -10.43 0.85
C LEU A 165 -1.66 -11.89 0.43
N CYS A 166 -0.58 -12.58 0.79
CA CYS A 166 -0.38 -13.97 0.40
C CYS A 166 -1.22 -14.98 1.17
N SER A 167 -1.73 -14.59 2.33
CA SER A 167 -2.53 -15.43 3.23
C SER A 167 -3.40 -14.55 4.13
N THR A 168 -4.20 -15.19 5.00
CA THR A 168 -4.91 -14.50 6.10
C THR A 168 -4.08 -14.37 7.39
N TYR A 169 -2.80 -14.77 7.36
CA TYR A 169 -1.86 -14.71 8.50
C TYR A 169 -1.13 -13.36 8.56
N LEU A 170 -1.91 -12.27 8.69
CA LEU A 170 -1.42 -10.90 8.89
C LEU A 170 -1.32 -10.58 10.40
N TYR A 171 -0.22 -9.95 10.79
CA TYR A 171 0.12 -9.52 12.17
C TYR A 171 0.75 -8.12 12.15
N GLY A 172 0.82 -7.46 13.32
CA GLY A 172 1.32 -6.09 13.45
C GLY A 172 0.24 -5.03 13.24
N LEU A 173 0.65 -3.82 12.84
CA LEU A 173 -0.11 -2.56 12.80
C LEU A 173 -0.53 -2.09 14.20
N GLY A 174 -0.58 -0.76 14.42
CA GLY A 174 -0.94 -0.22 15.73
C GLY A 174 -0.56 1.25 15.96
N GLU A 175 -0.81 1.81 17.15
CA GLU A 175 -1.38 1.10 18.30
C GLU A 175 -2.93 1.09 18.28
N ASN A 176 -3.52 -0.11 18.39
CA ASN A 176 -4.96 -0.35 18.38
C ASN A 176 -5.30 -1.59 19.22
N THR A 177 -6.49 -1.66 19.83
CA THR A 177 -6.96 -2.89 20.50
C THR A 177 -7.45 -3.95 19.51
N HIS A 178 -6.57 -4.87 19.12
CA HIS A 178 -6.97 -6.04 18.33
C HIS A 178 -7.63 -7.13 19.19
N LEU A 179 -8.83 -7.58 18.81
CA LEU A 179 -9.53 -8.70 19.47
C LEU A 179 -8.88 -10.09 19.19
N SER A 180 -7.89 -10.15 18.31
CA SER A 180 -7.07 -11.34 18.03
C SER A 180 -5.72 -10.90 17.44
N PHE A 181 -4.63 -11.57 17.83
CA PHE A 181 -3.28 -11.23 17.35
C PHE A 181 -3.12 -11.38 15.83
N ARG A 182 -3.74 -12.41 15.24
CA ARG A 182 -3.96 -12.48 13.79
C ARG A 182 -5.14 -11.57 13.42
N HIS A 183 -4.93 -10.73 12.41
CA HIS A 183 -5.98 -9.88 11.84
C HIS A 183 -7.15 -10.68 11.25
N LYS A 184 -8.29 -9.99 11.11
CA LYS A 184 -9.49 -10.50 10.42
C LYS A 184 -9.73 -9.67 9.18
N PHE A 185 -10.23 -10.33 8.13
CA PHE A 185 -10.52 -9.73 6.83
C PHE A 185 -12.01 -9.72 6.49
N ASN A 186 -12.84 -10.32 7.36
CA ASN A 186 -14.29 -10.38 7.21
C ASN A 186 -14.96 -10.21 8.58
N PRO A 187 -15.84 -9.21 8.77
CA PRO A 187 -16.13 -8.10 7.85
C PRO A 187 -14.89 -7.20 7.60
N ARG A 188 -14.97 -6.29 6.61
CA ARG A 188 -13.97 -5.21 6.45
C ARG A 188 -13.76 -4.53 7.79
N SER A 189 -12.50 -4.34 8.18
CA SER A 189 -12.15 -3.62 9.41
C SER A 189 -11.14 -2.52 9.07
N THR A 190 -11.49 -1.27 9.38
CA THR A 190 -10.60 -0.10 9.22
C THR A 190 -10.17 0.40 10.59
N PHE A 191 -8.89 0.69 10.76
CA PHE A 191 -8.30 1.19 12.00
C PHE A 191 -7.42 2.41 11.71
N PRO A 192 -7.61 3.53 12.43
CA PRO A 192 -6.71 4.67 12.35
C PRO A 192 -5.41 4.42 13.12
N ILE A 193 -4.31 5.00 12.66
CA ILE A 193 -3.02 5.10 13.35
C ILE A 193 -2.62 6.58 13.40
N PHE A 194 -2.64 7.13 14.61
CA PHE A 194 -2.10 8.45 14.94
C PHE A 194 -1.98 8.56 16.47
N ALA A 195 -0.78 8.88 16.98
CA ALA A 195 -0.49 8.86 18.42
C ALA A 195 -1.46 9.72 19.25
N ARG A 196 -2.20 9.09 20.18
CA ARG A 196 -3.28 9.73 20.92
C ARG A 196 -3.36 9.27 22.39
N ASP A 197 -3.47 10.24 23.29
CA ASP A 197 -3.89 10.02 24.67
C ASP A 197 -5.41 9.78 24.74
N GLN A 198 -5.80 8.52 25.02
CA GLN A 198 -7.14 8.08 25.34
C GLN A 198 -7.10 6.69 26.03
N PRO A 199 -8.18 6.23 26.70
CA PRO A 199 -8.21 4.90 27.30
C PRO A 199 -8.42 3.79 26.26
N VAL A 200 -7.67 2.70 26.42
CA VAL A 200 -7.72 1.47 25.59
C VAL A 200 -9.16 1.01 25.32
N GLY A 201 -9.59 1.09 24.06
CA GLY A 201 -10.98 0.82 23.67
C GLY A 201 -11.26 -0.61 23.20
N THR A 202 -12.52 -0.89 22.80
CA THR A 202 -12.94 -2.19 22.23
C THR A 202 -13.50 -2.09 20.80
N THR A 203 -13.44 -0.90 20.20
CA THR A 203 -13.77 -0.61 18.79
C THR A 203 -12.51 -0.08 18.08
N PRO A 204 -12.47 -0.05 16.73
CA PRO A 204 -11.33 0.52 16.02
C PRO A 204 -11.10 1.99 16.40
N MET A 205 -9.97 2.26 17.05
CA MET A 205 -9.52 3.59 17.47
C MET A 205 -8.00 3.60 17.65
N ASN A 206 -7.39 4.76 17.43
CA ASN A 206 -5.95 4.99 17.49
C ASN A 206 -5.50 5.30 18.92
N GLU A 207 -4.61 4.49 19.48
CA GLU A 207 -4.09 4.64 20.84
C GLU A 207 -2.74 5.42 20.82
N TYR A 208 -1.85 5.18 21.79
CA TYR A 208 -0.69 6.03 22.06
C TYR A 208 0.42 5.93 21.00
N GLY A 209 0.68 4.73 20.47
CA GLY A 209 1.77 4.43 19.52
C GLY A 209 1.42 4.61 18.04
N HIS A 210 2.46 4.75 17.21
CA HIS A 210 2.38 4.90 15.76
C HIS A 210 3.27 3.85 15.08
N HIS A 211 2.68 2.69 14.73
CA HIS A 211 3.39 1.49 14.29
C HIS A 211 2.86 0.98 12.93
N PRO A 212 3.19 1.65 11.82
CA PRO A 212 2.83 1.25 10.45
C PRO A 212 3.72 0.10 9.91
N TYR A 213 3.88 -0.95 10.72
CA TYR A 213 4.66 -2.15 10.40
C TYR A 213 3.75 -3.38 10.45
N TYR A 214 3.79 -4.23 9.43
CA TYR A 214 3.02 -5.47 9.38
C TYR A 214 3.84 -6.67 8.89
N MET A 215 3.45 -7.86 9.34
CA MET A 215 4.05 -9.14 8.96
C MET A 215 3.01 -10.05 8.34
N VAL A 216 3.38 -10.76 7.27
CA VAL A 216 2.57 -11.80 6.62
C VAL A 216 3.34 -13.12 6.65
N MET A 217 2.79 -14.13 7.33
CA MET A 217 3.20 -15.53 7.13
C MET A 217 2.49 -16.06 5.89
N GLU A 218 3.21 -16.52 4.88
CA GLU A 218 2.69 -16.74 3.54
C GLU A 218 2.07 -18.13 3.33
N ASP A 219 2.58 -19.13 4.05
CA ASP A 219 2.11 -20.51 4.01
C ASP A 219 2.39 -21.23 5.34
N ASP A 220 1.80 -22.42 5.48
CA ASP A 220 1.89 -23.25 6.69
C ASP A 220 3.29 -23.87 6.90
N ASP A 221 4.21 -23.73 5.92
CA ASP A 221 5.64 -24.04 6.07
C ASP A 221 6.40 -22.96 6.87
N GLY A 222 5.73 -21.83 7.20
CA GLY A 222 6.28 -20.76 8.04
C GLY A 222 7.05 -19.67 7.29
N ASN A 223 7.06 -19.70 5.95
CA ASN A 223 7.66 -18.64 5.14
C ASN A 223 6.96 -17.31 5.39
N SER A 224 7.68 -16.18 5.33
CA SER A 224 7.12 -14.88 5.70
C SER A 224 7.90 -13.69 5.13
N HIS A 225 7.20 -12.57 5.00
CA HIS A 225 7.77 -11.23 4.79
C HIS A 225 7.12 -10.22 5.75
N SER A 226 7.75 -9.07 5.93
CA SER A 226 7.15 -7.93 6.62
C SER A 226 7.39 -6.64 5.84
N VAL A 227 6.57 -5.62 6.14
CA VAL A 227 6.57 -4.33 5.46
C VAL A 227 6.39 -3.22 6.49
N PHE A 228 7.25 -2.20 6.40
CA PHE A 228 7.19 -0.98 7.18
C PHE A 228 6.92 0.21 6.26
N LEU A 229 5.83 0.95 6.48
CA LEU A 229 5.59 2.24 5.83
C LEU A 229 6.20 3.36 6.68
N TYR A 230 7.32 3.92 6.23
CA TYR A 230 8.07 4.94 6.94
C TYR A 230 7.46 6.34 6.78
N ASN A 231 6.25 6.50 7.33
CA ASN A 231 5.48 7.75 7.30
C ASN A 231 4.85 8.03 8.69
N SER A 232 4.96 9.28 9.17
CA SER A 232 4.48 9.72 10.49
C SER A 232 3.27 10.66 10.44
N ASN A 233 2.63 10.84 9.28
CA ASN A 233 1.36 11.55 9.16
C ASN A 233 0.22 10.65 9.68
N ALA A 234 -0.89 11.24 10.10
CA ALA A 234 -2.08 10.45 10.46
C ALA A 234 -2.49 9.55 9.28
N MET A 235 -2.86 8.32 9.59
CA MET A 235 -3.16 7.31 8.59
C MET A 235 -4.23 6.33 9.07
N GLU A 236 -4.70 5.48 8.17
CA GLU A 236 -5.53 4.32 8.49
C GLU A 236 -5.12 3.13 7.64
N TYR A 237 -5.46 1.93 8.12
CA TYR A 237 -5.38 0.71 7.34
C TYR A 237 -6.73 -0.01 7.33
N SER A 238 -7.05 -0.68 6.22
CA SER A 238 -8.26 -1.50 6.09
C SER A 238 -7.91 -2.93 5.68
N THR A 239 -8.30 -3.92 6.48
CA THR A 239 -8.25 -5.33 6.12
C THR A 239 -9.60 -5.78 5.54
N TYR A 240 -9.58 -6.47 4.41
CA TYR A 240 -10.78 -6.96 3.71
C TYR A 240 -10.47 -8.19 2.85
N GLN A 241 -11.47 -8.98 2.48
CA GLN A 241 -11.34 -9.97 1.41
C GLN A 241 -11.99 -9.44 0.13
N LEU A 242 -11.37 -9.77 -1.00
CA LEU A 242 -11.96 -9.73 -2.33
C LEU A 242 -13.01 -10.85 -2.47
N GLU A 243 -13.89 -10.77 -3.48
CA GLU A 243 -14.97 -11.74 -3.74
C GLU A 243 -14.44 -13.15 -4.07
N ASP A 244 -13.21 -13.24 -4.60
CA ASP A 244 -12.50 -14.51 -4.82
C ASP A 244 -11.90 -15.09 -3.53
N ASN A 245 -12.07 -14.38 -2.41
CA ASN A 245 -11.50 -14.58 -1.07
C ASN A 245 -10.01 -14.19 -0.92
N THR A 246 -9.39 -13.55 -1.91
CA THR A 246 -8.04 -13.00 -1.78
C THR A 246 -8.01 -11.93 -0.67
N PRO A 247 -7.17 -12.08 0.37
CA PRO A 247 -7.05 -11.09 1.44
C PRO A 247 -6.29 -9.86 0.92
N ALA A 248 -6.77 -8.67 1.27
CA ALA A 248 -6.23 -7.39 0.82
C ALA A 248 -6.06 -6.41 1.99
N LEU A 249 -5.13 -5.48 1.80
CA LEU A 249 -4.79 -4.40 2.71
C LEU A 249 -4.80 -3.08 1.94
N THR A 250 -5.56 -2.11 2.45
CA THR A 250 -5.45 -0.70 2.07
C THR A 250 -4.63 0.03 3.12
N LEU A 251 -3.75 0.95 2.69
CA LEU A 251 -3.10 1.95 3.53
C LEU A 251 -3.46 3.34 2.98
N ARG A 252 -3.89 4.26 3.85
CA ARG A 252 -4.23 5.66 3.51
C ARG A 252 -3.55 6.60 4.49
N THR A 253 -2.89 7.66 4.03
CA THR A 253 -2.25 8.65 4.90
C THR A 253 -2.44 10.08 4.39
N ILE A 254 -2.53 11.05 5.31
CA ILE A 254 -2.90 12.44 4.99
C ILE A 254 -1.71 13.35 4.60
N GLY A 255 -0.58 12.78 4.19
CA GLY A 255 0.59 13.56 3.76
C GLY A 255 1.90 12.78 3.72
N GLY A 256 3.00 13.49 3.47
CA GLY A 256 4.34 12.92 3.34
C GLY A 256 4.56 12.23 1.98
N ILE A 257 5.25 11.08 2.00
CA ILE A 257 5.53 10.24 0.84
C ILE A 257 5.14 8.77 1.10
N ILE A 258 5.20 7.93 0.08
CA ILE A 258 5.23 6.48 0.26
C ILE A 258 6.71 6.08 0.38
N ASP A 259 7.07 5.44 1.48
CA ASP A 259 8.41 4.90 1.71
C ASP A 259 8.24 3.53 2.39
N LEU A 260 8.42 2.45 1.64
CA LEU A 260 8.11 1.09 2.06
C LEU A 260 9.38 0.27 2.18
N HIS A 261 9.69 -0.20 3.39
CA HIS A 261 10.79 -1.12 3.65
C HIS A 261 10.23 -2.54 3.76
N PHE A 262 10.69 -3.44 2.90
CA PHE A 262 10.31 -4.86 2.85
C PHE A 262 11.43 -5.71 3.42
N PHE A 263 11.09 -6.55 4.40
CA PHE A 263 12.01 -7.54 4.99
C PHE A 263 11.52 -8.95 4.63
N LEU A 264 12.43 -9.84 4.22
CA LEU A 264 12.08 -11.05 3.44
C LEU A 264 12.35 -12.39 4.15
N GLY A 265 12.72 -12.34 5.44
CA GLY A 265 12.66 -13.48 6.34
C GLY A 265 13.84 -14.44 6.17
N PRO A 266 13.64 -15.77 6.11
CA PRO A 266 12.38 -16.44 5.75
C PRO A 266 11.34 -16.58 6.86
N PHE A 267 11.72 -16.61 8.14
CA PHE A 267 10.79 -16.89 9.25
C PHE A 267 10.41 -15.64 10.06
N PRO A 268 9.29 -15.66 10.83
CA PRO A 268 8.86 -14.53 11.66
C PRO A 268 9.89 -14.00 12.67
N GLU A 269 10.77 -14.86 13.17
CA GLU A 269 11.89 -14.47 14.05
C GLU A 269 12.94 -13.65 13.27
N ASP A 270 13.32 -14.13 12.07
CA ASP A 270 14.26 -13.43 11.18
C ASP A 270 13.74 -12.04 10.83
N LEU A 271 12.45 -11.92 10.49
CA LEU A 271 11.81 -10.63 10.20
C LEU A 271 11.83 -9.65 11.37
N THR A 272 11.76 -10.17 12.59
CA THR A 272 11.85 -9.33 13.79
C THR A 272 13.26 -8.76 13.94
N ILE A 273 14.29 -9.57 13.70
CA ILE A 273 15.70 -9.15 13.70
C ILE A 273 16.02 -8.19 12.54
N GLN A 274 15.45 -8.43 11.35
CA GLN A 274 15.70 -7.60 10.16
C GLN A 274 15.09 -6.19 10.26
N TYR A 275 14.14 -5.98 11.17
CA TYR A 275 13.45 -4.71 11.41
C TYR A 275 14.06 -3.87 12.56
N THR A 276 14.93 -4.42 13.42
CA THR A 276 15.38 -3.78 14.70
C THR A 276 16.88 -3.59 14.87
#